data_AF-A0A537UNZ6-F1
#
_entry.id   AF-A0A537UNZ6-F1
#
_cell.length_a   1.000
_cell.length_b   1.000
_cell.length_c   1.000
_cell.angle_alpha   90.00
_cell.angle_beta   90.00
_cell.angle_gamma   90.00
#
_symmetry.space_group_name_H-M   'P 1'
#
loop_
_entity.id
_entity.type
_entity.pdbx_description
1 polymer ?
#
loop_
_entity_poly.entity_id
_entity_poly.type
_entity_poly.pdbx_seq_one_letter_code
_entity_poly.pdbx_strand_id
1 'polypeptide(L)' 'MPVRPHDLAARMSAMQPPQIFKLTIEEARCKAREILNQLPHGNFTPIVENWRQLPNGQIEFTMRHLRTAD' A
#
# COMPACT_ATOMS: atom_id res chain seq x y z
N MET A 1 22.58 -25.29 -7.91
CA MET A 1 21.13 -25.49 -7.75
C MET A 1 20.43 -24.44 -8.60
N PRO A 2 19.61 -24.82 -9.60
CA PRO A 2 18.98 -23.85 -10.50
C PRO A 2 17.88 -23.09 -9.75
N VAL A 3 17.92 -21.76 -9.85
CA VAL A 3 16.91 -20.85 -9.30
C VAL A 3 15.54 -21.19 -9.88
N ARG A 4 14.56 -21.43 -9.01
CA ARG A 4 13.20 -21.76 -9.41
C ARG A 4 12.54 -20.50 -10.02
N PRO A 5 11.84 -20.60 -11.17
CA PRO A 5 11.24 -19.44 -11.86
C PRO A 5 10.13 -18.73 -11.05
N HIS A 6 9.68 -19.31 -9.94
CA HIS A 6 8.71 -18.72 -9.03
C HIS A 6 9.26 -17.55 -8.19
N ASP A 7 10.58 -17.34 -8.18
CA ASP A 7 11.23 -16.25 -7.44
C ASP A 7 11.15 -14.91 -8.20
N LEU A 8 10.92 -14.93 -9.52
CA LEU A 8 10.74 -13.71 -10.30
C LEU A 8 9.43 -12.99 -9.93
N ALA A 9 8.36 -13.75 -9.62
CA ALA A 9 7.09 -13.18 -9.19
C ALA A 9 7.19 -12.50 -7.82
N ALA A 10 7.97 -13.06 -6.88
CA ALA A 10 8.26 -12.41 -5.60
C ALA A 10 9.10 -11.13 -5.80
N ARG A 11 10.07 -11.14 -6.73
CA ARG A 11 10.91 -9.97 -7.04
C ARG A 11 10.16 -8.88 -7.83
N MET A 12 9.21 -9.25 -8.70
CA MET A 12 8.36 -8.30 -9.43
C MET A 12 7.19 -7.80 -8.57
N SER A 13 6.67 -8.60 -7.63
CA SER A 13 5.70 -8.15 -6.62
C SER A 13 6.35 -7.24 -5.56
N ALA A 14 7.68 -7.30 -5.41
CA ALA A 14 8.48 -6.40 -4.57
C ALA A 14 8.82 -5.05 -5.23
N MET A 15 8.30 -4.74 -6.42
CA MET A 15 8.69 -3.51 -7.12
C MET A 15 8.13 -2.22 -6.49
N GLN A 16 7.23 -2.31 -5.52
CA GLN A 16 6.91 -1.22 -4.59
C GLN A 16 6.77 -1.78 -3.16
N PRO A 17 7.68 -1.45 -2.22
CA PRO A 17 7.50 -1.85 -0.83
C PRO A 17 6.19 -1.28 -0.27
N PRO A 18 5.45 -2.04 0.56
CA PRO A 18 4.26 -1.54 1.22
C PRO A 18 4.60 -0.27 2.01
N GLN A 19 3.82 0.79 1.80
CA GLN A 19 4.10 2.09 2.40
C GLN A 19 3.33 2.19 3.70
N ILE A 20 4.06 2.15 4.82
CA ILE A 20 3.50 2.17 6.17
C ILE A 20 3.48 3.61 6.65
N PHE A 21 2.31 4.09 7.05
CA PHE A 21 2.12 5.42 7.60
C PHE A 21 1.66 5.33 9.05
N LYS A 22 2.30 6.09 9.93
CA LYS A 22 1.96 6.24 11.34
C LYS A 22 1.62 7.70 11.60
N LEU A 23 0.34 8.01 11.64
CA LEU A 23 -0.16 9.38 11.77
C LEU A 23 -1.30 9.41 12.79
N THR A 24 -1.75 10.59 13.22
CA THR A 24 -2.99 10.69 14.01
C THR A 24 -4.18 10.19 13.20
N ILE A 25 -5.28 9.78 13.85
CA ILE A 25 -6.48 9.28 13.14
C ILE A 25 -6.99 10.23 12.05
N GLU A 26 -6.94 11.53 12.32
CA GLU A 26 -7.43 12.57 11.41
C GLU A 26 -6.51 12.72 10.19
N GLU A 27 -5.20 12.76 10.44
CA GLU A 27 -4.18 12.82 9.39
C GLU A 27 -4.14 11.55 8.54
N ALA A 28 -4.27 10.38 9.17
CA ALA A 28 -4.31 9.09 8.48
C ALA A 28 -5.52 9.01 7.55
N ARG A 29 -6.71 9.43 8.01
CA ARG A 29 -7.90 9.54 7.15
C ARG A 29 -7.69 10.51 6.01
N CYS A 30 -7.15 11.69 6.30
CA CYS A 30 -6.91 12.71 5.29
C CYS A 30 -5.98 12.17 4.20
N LYS A 31 -4.83 11.62 4.61
CA LYS A 31 -3.82 11.05 3.71
C LYS A 31 -4.35 9.86 2.90
N ALA A 32 -5.09 8.96 3.54
CA ALA A 32 -5.71 7.84 2.85
C ALA A 32 -6.71 8.32 1.80
N ARG A 33 -7.55 9.31 2.15
CA ARG A 33 -8.53 9.88 1.23
C ARG A 33 -7.86 10.64 0.08
N GLU A 34 -6.76 11.35 0.32
CA GLU A 34 -5.99 12.00 -0.73
C GLU A 34 -5.45 10.98 -1.72
N ILE A 35 -4.84 9.91 -1.23
CA ILE A 35 -4.26 8.85 -2.06
C ILE A 35 -5.35 8.10 -2.84
N LEU A 36 -6.51 7.84 -2.24
CA LEU A 36 -7.65 7.20 -2.91
C LEU A 36 -8.36 8.13 -3.91
N ASN A 37 -8.38 9.45 -3.65
CA ASN A 37 -8.95 10.46 -4.55
C ASN A 37 -7.99 10.88 -5.68
N GLN A 38 -6.70 10.61 -5.55
CA GLN A 38 -5.77 10.76 -6.67
C GLN A 38 -6.25 9.83 -7.79
N LEU A 39 -6.62 10.42 -8.91
CA LEU A 39 -7.04 9.70 -10.11
C LEU A 39 -6.00 8.60 -10.42
N PRO A 40 -6.42 7.39 -10.83
CA PRO A 40 -5.49 6.33 -11.16
C PRO A 40 -4.61 6.80 -12.33
N HIS A 41 -3.40 7.27 -12.00
CA HIS A 41 -2.40 7.61 -12.98
C HIS A 41 -1.74 6.30 -13.46
N GLY A 42 -2.43 5.60 -14.38
CA GLY A 42 -1.98 4.35 -15.01
C GLY A 42 -2.69 3.09 -14.50
N ASN A 43 -2.05 1.92 -14.71
CA ASN A 43 -2.53 0.59 -14.26
C ASN A 43 -2.38 0.35 -12.75
N PHE A 44 -2.22 1.37 -11.90
CA PHE A 44 -2.00 1.17 -10.48
C PHE A 44 -3.11 1.82 -9.65
N THR A 45 -3.81 1.02 -8.86
CA THR A 45 -4.83 1.47 -7.92
C THR A 45 -4.24 1.40 -6.51
N PRO A 46 -4.05 2.54 -5.82
CA PRO A 46 -3.68 2.52 -4.42
C PRO A 46 -4.84 1.97 -3.59
N ILE A 47 -4.54 1.01 -2.71
CA ILE A 47 -5.47 0.44 -1.75
C ILE A 47 -4.87 0.46 -0.34
N VAL A 48 -5.74 0.52 0.65
CA VAL A 48 -5.36 0.32 2.05
C VAL A 48 -5.48 -1.17 2.35
N GLU A 49 -4.36 -1.83 2.62
CA GLU A 49 -4.31 -3.27 2.91
C GLU A 49 -4.46 -3.56 4.41
N ASN A 50 -3.89 -2.69 5.26
CA ASN A 50 -3.95 -2.86 6.71
C ASN A 50 -4.25 -1.52 7.39
N TRP A 51 -5.08 -1.54 8.43
CA TRP A 51 -5.37 -0.40 9.28
C TRP A 51 -5.45 -0.87 10.73
N ARG A 52 -4.68 -0.22 11.60
CA ARG A 52 -4.70 -0.45 13.05
C ARG A 52 -4.69 0.87 13.80
N GLN A 53 -5.62 1.02 14.73
CA GLN A 53 -5.61 2.13 15.69
C GLN A 53 -4.70 1.80 16.87
N LEU A 54 -3.84 2.73 17.23
CA LEU A 54 -2.97 2.68 18.40
C LEU A 54 -3.64 3.37 19.60
N PRO A 55 -3.33 2.94 20.84
CA PRO A 55 -3.91 3.50 22.05
C PRO A 55 -3.58 4.98 22.26
N ASN A 56 -2.55 5.50 21.59
CA ASN A 56 -2.12 6.89 21.68
C ASN A 56 -2.90 7.84 20.74
N GLY A 57 -4.04 7.42 20.20
CA GLY A 57 -4.82 8.19 19.22
C GLY A 57 -4.21 8.23 17.82
N GLN A 58 -3.18 7.41 17.58
CA GLN A 58 -2.52 7.26 16.29
C GLN A 58 -3.11 6.09 15.51
N ILE A 59 -2.87 6.08 14.22
CA ILE A 59 -3.26 5.02 13.30
C ILE A 59 -2.05 4.65 12.48
N GLU A 60 -1.80 3.35 12.45
CA GLU A 60 -0.87 2.72 11.54
C GLU A 60 -1.68 2.11 10.40
N PHE A 61 -1.44 2.56 9.18
CA PHE A 61 -2.04 1.93 8.01
C PHE A 61 -1.00 1.65 6.94
N THR A 62 -1.23 0.57 6.21
CA THR A 62 -0.36 0.08 5.14
C THR A 62 -1.05 0.31 3.80
N MET A 63 -0.39 1.06 2.94
CA MET A 63 -0.79 1.31 1.57
C MET A 63 -0.08 0.36 0.62
N ARG A 64 -0.83 -0.17 -0.33
CA ARG A 64 -0.32 -1.00 -1.42
C ARG A 64 -0.87 -0.51 -2.74
N HIS A 65 -0.01 -0.41 -3.74
CA HIS A 65 -0.43 -0.18 -5.12
C HIS A 65 -0.70 -1.53 -5.76
N LEU A 66 -1.97 -1.83 -6.03
CA LEU A 66 -2.32 -2.98 -6.86
C LEU A 66 -2.16 -2.57 -8.31
N ARG A 67 -1.46 -3.40 -9.08
CA ARG A 67 -1.51 -3.29 -10.53
C ARG A 67 -2.87 -3.81 -10.97
N THR A 68 -3.74 -2.95 -11.48
CA THR A 68 -4.92 -3.33 -12.26
C THR A 68 -4.41 -3.99 -13.52
N ALA A 69 -4.33 -5.32 -13.50
CA ALA A 69 -4.23 -6.11 -14.72
C ALA A 69 -5.62 -6.09 -15.36
N ASP A 70 -5.66 -5.72 -16.64
CA ASP A 70 -6.83 -5.85 -17.53
C ASP A 70 -7.37 -7.29 -17.52
#